data_AF-A0A379DG64-F1
#
_entry.id   AF-A0A379DG64-F1
#
_cell.length_a   1.000
_cell.length_b   1.000
_cell.length_c   1.000
_cell.angle_alpha   90.00
_cell.angle_beta   90.00
_cell.angle_gamma   90.00
#
_symmetry.space_group_name_H-M   'P 1'
#
loop_
_entity.id
_entity.type
_entity.pdbx_description
1 polymer ?
#
loop_
_entity_poly.entity_id
_entity_poly.type
_entity_poly.pdbx_seq_one_letter_code
_entity_poly.pdbx_strand_id
1 'polypeptide(L)'
;MMKKTYLLLLLLLTMLGASSCLKNDPQGWTYDNAAFGFDLMSADGKSLINPNSKQGEEWLGKIVIEYKGEKYRYEGQLVRTMRAIAERYKSFNVVMENKRYYLRFAEFQPVYKEKQSIKLTLPNGQVKEIQFVHYAEAGKLISKVWYDGKETAGDRIVKIVTDPYLKEGEKEIPLPMYVYVASRFIIKAPNLPKEYENMQIQYKEKVYKLGEKPQKDGDKLFFDKEIGKLIPLVFEDCIYFKFGPFYPENSVTKGQLKVENGSNKIAVEFSCYYDKDGKFFYEAYPLLYDGPQPRKLYFKNGPLVILPL
;
A
#
# COMPACT_ATOMS: atom_id res chain seq x y z
N MET A 1 -21.93 -36.28 -48.29
CA MET A 1 -22.41 -35.52 -47.12
C MET A 1 -21.25 -35.07 -46.21
N MET A 2 -20.08 -34.67 -46.76
CA MET A 2 -18.87 -34.27 -45.99
C MET A 2 -18.55 -32.77 -46.08
N LYS A 3 -19.03 -32.04 -47.10
CA LYS A 3 -18.65 -30.63 -47.33
C LYS A 3 -19.19 -29.65 -46.27
N LYS A 4 -20.36 -29.92 -45.70
CA LYS A 4 -20.98 -29.04 -44.67
C LYS A 4 -20.28 -29.16 -43.31
N THR A 5 -19.79 -30.35 -42.98
CA THR A 5 -19.10 -30.63 -41.71
C THR A 5 -17.73 -29.96 -41.65
N TYR A 6 -16.98 -29.96 -42.76
CA TYR A 6 -15.71 -29.24 -42.86
C TYR A 6 -15.87 -27.71 -42.77
N LEU A 7 -16.92 -27.15 -43.40
CA LEU A 7 -17.20 -25.71 -43.26
C LEU A 7 -17.54 -25.32 -41.83
N LEU A 8 -18.32 -26.16 -41.13
CA LEU A 8 -18.65 -25.92 -39.72
C LEU A 8 -17.42 -26.01 -38.82
N LEU A 9 -16.53 -26.98 -39.07
CA LEU A 9 -15.28 -27.12 -38.33
C LEU A 9 -14.34 -25.92 -38.55
N LEU A 10 -14.26 -25.43 -39.80
CA LEU A 10 -13.46 -24.25 -40.14
C LEU A 10 -14.02 -22.99 -39.47
N LEU A 11 -15.35 -22.84 -39.42
CA LEU A 11 -16.02 -21.74 -38.72
C LEU A 11 -15.81 -21.80 -37.20
N LEU A 12 -15.80 -23.01 -36.61
CA LEU A 12 -15.52 -23.20 -35.19
C LEU A 12 -14.04 -22.89 -34.87
N LEU A 13 -13.12 -23.32 -35.73
CA LEU A 13 -11.68 -23.04 -35.61
C LEU A 13 -11.36 -21.55 -35.81
N THR A 14 -12.06 -20.85 -36.70
CA THR A 14 -11.90 -19.39 -36.85
C THR A 14 -12.58 -18.62 -35.72
N MET A 15 -13.70 -19.08 -35.17
CA MET A 15 -14.29 -18.46 -33.97
C MET A 15 -13.44 -18.70 -32.71
N LEU A 16 -12.86 -19.89 -32.54
CA LEU A 16 -11.91 -20.18 -31.46
C LEU A 16 -10.57 -19.47 -31.68
N GLY A 17 -10.11 -19.36 -32.92
CA GLY A 17 -8.92 -18.62 -33.32
C GLY A 17 -9.05 -17.10 -33.18
N ALA A 18 -10.23 -16.52 -33.47
CA ALA A 18 -10.53 -15.10 -33.26
C ALA A 18 -10.87 -14.77 -31.80
N SER A 19 -11.20 -15.79 -30.99
CA SER A 19 -11.27 -15.70 -29.53
C SER A 19 -9.91 -15.90 -28.85
N SER A 20 -8.85 -16.16 -29.62
CA SER A 20 -7.48 -16.08 -29.13
C SER A 20 -7.25 -14.62 -28.80
N CYS A 21 -7.11 -14.35 -27.50
CA CYS A 21 -6.71 -13.09 -26.91
C CYS A 21 -6.00 -12.21 -27.94
N LEU A 22 -6.63 -11.09 -28.33
CA LEU A 22 -5.88 -9.92 -28.77
C LEU A 22 -4.76 -9.76 -27.75
N LYS A 23 -3.58 -10.27 -28.08
CA LYS A 23 -2.34 -9.75 -27.58
C LYS A 23 -2.35 -8.32 -28.07
N ASN A 24 -2.95 -7.45 -27.28
CA ASN A 24 -2.43 -6.11 -27.07
C ASN A 24 -1.04 -6.30 -26.46
N ASP A 25 -0.11 -6.90 -27.21
CA ASP A 25 1.30 -6.64 -27.04
C ASP A 25 1.41 -5.18 -27.51
N PRO A 26 1.60 -4.21 -26.59
CA PRO A 26 1.91 -2.86 -27.02
C PRO A 26 3.14 -2.98 -27.90
N GLN A 27 3.08 -2.37 -29.09
CA GLN A 27 4.24 -2.24 -29.98
C GLN A 27 5.49 -1.98 -29.12
N GLY A 28 6.56 -2.78 -29.35
CA GLY A 28 7.72 -3.03 -28.48
C GLY A 28 8.54 -1.83 -28.00
N TRP A 29 7.89 -0.91 -27.31
CA TRP A 29 8.48 0.20 -26.59
C TRP A 29 8.15 -0.02 -25.12
N THR A 30 9.09 -0.58 -24.38
CA THR A 30 9.01 -0.68 -22.91
C THR A 30 9.35 0.69 -22.32
N TYR A 31 8.46 1.66 -22.49
CA TYR A 31 8.57 2.90 -21.77
C TYR A 31 8.05 2.72 -20.35
N ASP A 32 8.83 3.16 -19.37
CA ASP A 32 8.43 3.10 -17.97
C ASP A 32 7.25 4.04 -17.70
N ASN A 33 6.28 3.54 -16.93
CA ASN A 33 5.17 4.35 -16.42
C ASN A 33 5.71 5.51 -15.58
N ALA A 34 5.09 6.69 -15.70
CA ALA A 34 5.36 7.80 -14.80
C ALA A 34 4.37 7.81 -13.64
N ALA A 35 4.84 7.88 -12.42
CA ALA A 35 4.02 8.33 -11.29
C ALA A 35 4.34 9.79 -10.97
N PHE A 36 3.34 10.52 -10.47
CA PHE A 36 3.55 11.87 -9.97
C PHE A 36 3.64 11.87 -8.45
N GLY A 37 4.70 12.50 -7.96
CA GLY A 37 4.97 12.69 -6.55
C GLY A 37 4.51 14.07 -6.08
N PHE A 38 4.07 14.17 -4.83
CA PHE A 38 3.79 15.42 -4.14
C PHE A 38 4.54 15.45 -2.81
N ASP A 39 5.33 16.49 -2.61
CA ASP A 39 6.05 16.77 -1.37
C ASP A 39 5.31 17.88 -0.63
N LEU A 40 4.60 17.52 0.44
CA LEU A 40 3.86 18.48 1.26
C LEU A 40 4.76 18.97 2.39
N MET A 41 4.98 20.27 2.45
CA MET A 41 5.86 20.89 3.42
C MET A 41 5.26 22.16 4.02
N SER A 42 5.68 22.51 5.22
CA SER A 42 5.43 23.83 5.79
C SER A 42 6.33 24.89 5.16
N ALA A 43 6.04 26.17 5.42
CA ALA A 43 6.78 27.30 4.86
C ALA A 43 8.28 27.31 5.22
N ASP A 44 8.66 26.71 6.35
CA ASP A 44 10.04 26.50 6.79
C ASP A 44 10.72 25.27 6.15
N GLY A 45 10.01 24.53 5.29
CA GLY A 45 10.52 23.37 4.55
C GLY A 45 10.40 22.03 5.29
N LYS A 46 9.81 21.98 6.50
CA LYS A 46 9.59 20.73 7.23
C LYS A 46 8.57 19.85 6.48
N SER A 47 8.90 18.56 6.33
CA SER A 47 7.97 17.58 5.74
C SER A 47 6.73 17.42 6.61
N LEU A 48 5.55 17.43 5.98
CA LEU A 48 4.26 17.19 6.61
C LEU A 48 3.70 15.79 6.30
N ILE A 49 4.46 14.96 5.59
CA ILE A 49 4.07 13.59 5.29
C ILE A 49 4.76 12.66 6.28
N ASN A 50 3.98 12.11 7.21
CA ASN A 50 4.44 11.05 8.09
C ASN A 50 3.34 9.98 8.26
N PRO A 51 3.42 8.85 7.53
CA PRO A 51 2.44 7.77 7.67
C PRO A 51 2.64 6.95 8.95
N ASN A 52 3.67 7.23 9.76
CA ASN A 52 3.99 6.46 10.96
C ASN A 52 3.57 7.17 12.25
N SER A 53 2.89 8.32 12.16
CA SER A 53 2.33 9.02 13.32
C SER A 53 0.81 9.04 13.26
N LYS A 54 0.16 9.05 14.42
CA LYS A 54 -1.30 9.15 14.51
C LYS A 54 -1.79 10.41 13.82
N GLN A 55 -1.20 11.54 14.14
CA GLN A 55 -1.58 12.83 13.57
C GLN A 55 -1.30 12.88 12.06
N GLY A 56 -0.17 12.33 11.62
CA GLY A 56 0.18 12.28 10.21
C GLY A 56 -0.76 11.36 9.41
N GLU A 57 -1.11 10.17 9.92
CA GLU A 57 -2.09 9.29 9.28
C GLU A 57 -3.47 9.94 9.19
N GLU A 58 -3.96 10.53 10.29
CA GLU A 58 -5.24 11.25 10.32
C GLU A 58 -5.27 12.42 9.34
N TRP A 59 -4.13 13.10 9.17
CA TRP A 59 -3.99 14.21 8.22
C TRP A 59 -3.98 13.70 6.77
N LEU A 60 -3.19 12.66 6.48
CA LEU A 60 -3.12 12.03 5.16
C LEU A 60 -4.48 11.47 4.73
N GLY A 61 -5.25 10.88 5.65
CA GLY A 61 -6.59 10.35 5.40
C GLY A 61 -7.62 11.40 4.94
N LYS A 62 -7.34 12.70 5.17
CA LYS A 62 -8.19 13.82 4.73
C LYS A 62 -7.84 14.32 3.34
N ILE A 63 -6.71 13.90 2.76
CA ILE A 63 -6.26 14.32 1.44
C ILE A 63 -7.02 13.55 0.35
N VAL A 64 -7.45 14.26 -0.68
CA VAL A 64 -8.18 13.68 -1.82
C VAL A 64 -7.56 14.13 -3.12
N ILE A 65 -7.35 13.19 -4.04
CA ILE A 65 -7.00 13.49 -5.43
C ILE A 65 -8.24 13.33 -6.30
N GLU A 66 -8.55 14.33 -7.12
CA GLU A 66 -9.54 14.24 -8.18
C GLU A 66 -8.84 14.21 -9.54
N TYR A 67 -9.17 13.21 -10.37
CA TYR A 67 -8.65 13.06 -11.72
C TYR A 67 -9.73 12.49 -12.64
N LYS A 68 -10.03 13.21 -13.74
CA LYS A 68 -11.09 12.85 -14.70
C LYS A 68 -12.46 12.60 -14.03
N GLY A 69 -12.81 13.41 -13.03
CA GLY A 69 -14.08 13.32 -12.29
C GLY A 69 -14.10 12.28 -11.16
N GLU A 70 -13.10 11.39 -11.10
CA GLU A 70 -12.98 10.36 -10.08
C GLU A 70 -12.17 10.85 -8.87
N LYS A 71 -12.59 10.46 -7.66
CA LYS A 71 -11.94 10.83 -6.40
C LYS A 71 -11.18 9.64 -5.80
N TYR A 72 -9.91 9.86 -5.52
CA TYR A 72 -8.99 8.91 -4.93
C TYR A 72 -8.59 9.40 -3.54
N ARG A 73 -8.74 8.53 -2.53
CA ARG A 73 -8.40 8.82 -1.14
C ARG A 73 -7.15 8.06 -0.74
N TYR A 74 -6.44 8.59 0.25
CA TYR A 74 -5.28 7.89 0.79
C TYR A 74 -5.74 6.56 1.38
N GLU A 75 -5.18 5.45 0.91
CA GLU A 75 -5.56 4.11 1.34
C GLU A 75 -4.81 3.66 2.61
N GLY A 76 -4.09 4.56 3.28
CA GLY A 76 -3.45 4.30 4.56
C GLY A 76 -2.08 3.61 4.47
N GLN A 77 -1.52 3.39 3.27
CA GLN A 77 -0.41 2.44 3.14
C GLN A 77 0.60 2.71 2.00
N LEU A 78 1.83 2.22 2.18
CA LEU A 78 2.96 2.31 1.25
C LEU A 78 2.90 1.26 0.12
N VAL A 79 2.17 1.50 -0.98
CA VAL A 79 2.09 0.49 -2.06
C VAL A 79 3.45 0.19 -2.68
N ARG A 80 3.88 -1.08 -2.61
CA ARG A 80 4.92 -1.62 -3.49
C ARG A 80 4.29 -2.33 -4.69
N THR A 81 4.43 -1.67 -5.85
CA THR A 81 4.42 -2.21 -7.23
C THR A 81 3.72 -3.55 -7.44
N MET A 82 2.40 -3.54 -7.61
CA MET A 82 1.83 -4.38 -8.67
C MET A 82 2.08 -3.64 -9.98
N ARG A 83 2.94 -4.16 -10.85
CA ARG A 83 3.07 -3.69 -12.23
C ARG A 83 1.68 -3.73 -12.86
N ALA A 84 1.06 -2.57 -12.99
CA ALA A 84 -0.20 -2.46 -13.70
C ALA A 84 0.11 -2.62 -15.19
N ILE A 85 -0.11 -3.82 -15.74
CA ILE A 85 -0.01 -4.10 -17.18
C ILE A 85 -1.14 -3.39 -17.98
N ALA A 86 -2.04 -2.67 -17.30
CA ALA A 86 -2.92 -1.68 -17.90
C ALA A 86 -3.24 -0.61 -16.84
N GLU A 87 -3.49 0.65 -17.23
CA GLU A 87 -3.87 1.80 -16.37
C GLU A 87 -5.14 1.61 -15.51
N ARG A 88 -5.62 0.37 -15.35
CA ARG A 88 -6.84 -0.01 -14.64
C ARG A 88 -6.78 0.23 -13.13
N TYR A 89 -5.60 0.40 -12.55
CA TYR A 89 -5.44 0.69 -11.13
C TYR A 89 -4.70 2.00 -10.91
N LYS A 90 -5.44 3.04 -10.52
CA LYS A 90 -4.89 4.29 -9.98
C LYS A 90 -5.03 4.24 -8.47
N SER A 91 -3.93 4.43 -7.77
CA SER A 91 -3.90 4.45 -6.31
C SER A 91 -3.17 5.68 -5.82
N PHE A 92 -3.53 6.11 -4.61
CA PHE A 92 -2.98 7.27 -3.95
C PHE A 92 -2.37 6.86 -2.61
N ASN A 93 -1.04 6.90 -2.55
CA ASN A 93 -0.28 6.26 -1.47
C ASN A 93 0.87 7.15 -1.02
N VAL A 94 1.50 6.78 0.09
CA VAL A 94 2.80 7.34 0.50
C VAL A 94 3.90 6.43 -0.03
N VAL A 95 5.00 6.99 -0.51
CA VAL A 95 6.24 6.29 -0.84
C VAL A 95 7.40 6.90 -0.07
N MET A 96 8.40 6.08 0.26
CA MET A 96 9.66 6.57 0.83
C MET A 96 10.72 6.60 -0.25
N GLU A 97 11.26 7.78 -0.53
CA GLU A 97 12.39 7.98 -1.46
C GLU A 97 13.42 8.87 -0.75
N ASN A 98 14.71 8.54 -0.82
CA ASN A 98 15.79 9.33 -0.22
C ASN A 98 15.53 9.76 1.25
N LYS A 99 15.07 8.83 2.10
CA LYS A 99 14.74 9.04 3.52
C LYS A 99 13.56 10.00 3.79
N ARG A 100 12.80 10.39 2.76
CA ARG A 100 11.64 11.28 2.88
C ARG A 100 10.39 10.60 2.35
N TYR A 101 9.26 10.91 2.97
CA TYR A 101 7.96 10.45 2.49
C TYR A 101 7.39 11.41 1.47
N TYR A 102 6.85 10.85 0.39
CA TYR A 102 6.16 11.56 -0.68
C TYR A 102 4.80 10.94 -0.90
N LEU A 103 3.83 11.75 -1.26
CA LEU A 103 2.58 11.27 -1.79
C LEU A 103 2.80 10.88 -3.25
N ARG A 104 2.34 9.70 -3.68
CA ARG A 104 2.46 9.22 -5.05
C ARG A 104 1.09 8.87 -5.58
N PHE A 105 0.79 9.37 -6.78
CA PHE A 105 -0.47 9.10 -7.45
C PHE A 105 -0.26 8.39 -8.78
N ALA A 106 -0.92 7.23 -8.89
CA ALA A 106 -1.07 6.43 -10.09
C ALA A 106 0.23 6.10 -10.83
N GLU A 107 0.08 5.39 -11.95
CA GLU A 107 1.12 5.15 -12.93
C GLU A 107 0.51 5.43 -14.31
N PHE A 108 1.02 6.46 -14.97
CA PHE A 108 0.53 6.97 -16.25
C PHE A 108 1.39 6.39 -17.37
N GLN A 109 0.74 5.85 -18.41
CA GLN A 109 1.40 5.46 -19.65
C GLN A 109 1.84 6.71 -20.42
N PRO A 110 2.89 6.64 -21.26
CA PRO A 110 3.37 7.78 -22.03
C PRO A 110 2.53 8.03 -23.29
N VAL A 111 1.24 8.33 -23.11
CA VAL A 111 0.27 8.60 -24.20
C VAL A 111 -0.46 9.95 -24.05
N TYR A 112 -0.13 10.72 -23.01
CA TYR A 112 -0.76 12.00 -22.68
C TYR A 112 -0.02 13.17 -23.32
N LYS A 113 -0.28 13.39 -24.61
CA LYS A 113 0.24 14.55 -25.36
C LYS A 113 -0.45 15.85 -24.97
N GLU A 114 -1.74 15.77 -24.66
CA GLU A 114 -2.53 16.89 -24.17
C GLU A 114 -2.37 17.07 -22.68
N LYS A 115 -2.43 18.34 -22.24
CA LYS A 115 -2.30 18.71 -20.83
C LYS A 115 -3.42 18.09 -20.01
N GLN A 116 -3.05 17.23 -19.08
CA GLN A 116 -3.93 16.64 -18.08
C GLN A 116 -3.91 17.50 -16.82
N SER A 117 -4.96 17.40 -16.00
CA SER A 117 -5.09 18.13 -14.73
C SER A 117 -5.47 17.19 -13.60
N ILE A 118 -4.76 17.30 -12.48
CA ILE A 118 -5.00 16.62 -11.21
C ILE A 118 -5.34 17.71 -10.19
N LYS A 119 -6.40 17.51 -9.42
CA LYS A 119 -6.71 18.39 -8.27
C LYS A 119 -6.38 17.66 -6.97
N LEU A 120 -5.56 18.27 -6.14
CA LEU A 120 -5.21 17.80 -4.81
C LEU A 120 -5.93 18.66 -3.77
N THR A 121 -6.90 18.08 -3.09
CA THR A 121 -7.59 18.72 -1.96
C THR A 121 -6.85 18.41 -0.67
N LEU A 122 -6.37 19.46 -0.01
CA LEU A 122 -5.64 19.40 1.25
C LEU A 122 -6.60 19.45 2.46
N PRO A 123 -6.14 19.05 3.67
CA PRO A 123 -7.03 18.92 4.83
C PRO A 123 -7.62 20.24 5.35
N ASN A 124 -7.00 21.38 5.00
CA ASN A 124 -7.53 22.73 5.27
C ASN A 124 -8.54 23.21 4.21
N GLY A 125 -8.92 22.35 3.25
CA GLY A 125 -9.86 22.66 2.18
C GLY A 125 -9.26 23.34 0.96
N GLN A 126 -7.96 23.68 0.98
CA GLN A 126 -7.29 24.22 -0.20
C GLN A 126 -7.24 23.17 -1.32
N VAL A 127 -7.54 23.61 -2.55
CA VAL A 127 -7.42 22.78 -3.75
C VAL A 127 -6.23 23.27 -4.56
N LYS A 128 -5.29 22.37 -4.82
CA LYS A 128 -4.10 22.61 -5.63
C LYS A 128 -4.28 21.93 -6.98
N GLU A 129 -4.12 22.68 -8.07
CA GLU A 129 -4.17 22.11 -9.41
C GLU A 129 -2.74 21.82 -9.90
N ILE A 130 -2.52 20.58 -10.32
CA ILE A 130 -1.26 20.12 -10.91
C ILE A 130 -1.56 19.66 -12.33
N GLN A 131 -0.88 20.26 -13.29
CA GLN A 131 -1.05 19.94 -14.70
C GLN A 131 0.16 19.14 -15.20
N PHE A 132 -0.04 18.22 -16.14
CA PHE A 132 1.07 17.45 -16.70
C PHE A 132 0.84 17.04 -18.15
N VAL A 133 1.93 16.73 -18.84
CA VAL A 133 1.94 15.92 -20.06
C VAL A 133 2.93 14.78 -19.86
N HIS A 134 2.63 13.63 -20.44
CA HIS A 134 3.49 12.46 -20.37
C HIS A 134 3.34 11.63 -21.64
N TYR A 135 4.29 11.72 -22.56
CA TYR A 135 4.22 11.04 -23.85
C TYR A 135 5.58 10.58 -24.34
N ALA A 136 5.57 9.66 -25.29
CA ALA A 136 6.77 9.25 -26.02
C ALA A 136 6.74 9.81 -27.45
N GLU A 137 7.87 10.33 -27.91
CA GLU A 137 8.04 10.83 -29.27
C GLU A 137 9.49 10.64 -29.75
N ALA A 138 9.66 10.10 -30.95
CA ALA A 138 10.95 9.94 -31.62
C ALA A 138 12.06 9.33 -30.73
N GLY A 139 11.78 8.24 -30.02
CA GLY A 139 12.79 7.63 -29.13
C GLY A 139 12.76 8.13 -27.69
N LYS A 140 12.16 9.29 -27.42
CA LYS A 140 12.33 10.00 -26.16
C LYS A 140 11.06 10.04 -25.32
N LEU A 141 11.23 9.88 -24.02
CA LEU A 141 10.17 10.08 -23.03
C LEU A 141 10.12 11.56 -22.65
N ILE A 142 8.95 12.16 -22.76
CA ILE A 142 8.70 13.54 -22.40
C ILE A 142 7.70 13.56 -21.25
N SER A 143 8.12 14.12 -20.11
CA SER A 143 7.28 14.37 -18.96
C SER A 143 7.48 15.81 -18.52
N LYS A 144 6.40 16.58 -18.47
CA LYS A 144 6.43 17.94 -17.92
C LYS A 144 5.29 18.12 -16.95
N VAL A 145 5.56 18.85 -15.87
CA VAL A 145 4.60 19.10 -14.80
C VAL A 145 4.57 20.59 -14.52
N TRP A 146 3.37 21.13 -14.33
CA TRP A 146 3.15 22.52 -13.97
C TRP A 146 2.37 22.59 -12.67
N TYR A 147 2.79 23.49 -11.80
CA TYR A 147 2.13 23.83 -10.55
C TYR A 147 2.14 25.35 -10.38
N ASP A 148 0.99 25.93 -10.01
CA ASP A 148 0.78 27.38 -9.95
C ASP A 148 1.23 28.11 -11.25
N GLY A 149 0.95 27.49 -12.40
CA GLY A 149 1.26 28.03 -13.73
C GLY A 149 2.73 27.95 -14.15
N LYS A 150 3.63 27.44 -13.29
CA LYS A 150 5.07 27.32 -13.57
C LYS A 150 5.46 25.87 -13.79
N GLU A 151 6.32 25.63 -14.79
CA GLU A 151 6.92 24.30 -15.00
C GLU A 151 7.83 23.99 -13.82
N THR A 152 7.66 22.82 -13.20
CA THR A 152 8.42 22.45 -12.01
C THR A 152 9.81 21.95 -12.41
N ALA A 153 10.86 22.48 -11.76
CA ALA A 153 12.23 21.97 -11.92
C ALA A 153 12.39 20.65 -11.15
N GLY A 154 12.37 19.53 -11.85
CA GLY A 154 12.61 18.21 -11.28
C GLY A 154 11.70 17.12 -11.84
N ASP A 155 12.18 15.89 -11.77
CA ASP A 155 11.54 14.71 -12.32
C ASP A 155 10.30 14.35 -11.47
N ARG A 156 9.15 14.90 -11.85
CA ARG A 156 7.80 14.42 -11.47
C ARG A 156 7.39 14.56 -9.99
N ILE A 157 8.20 15.18 -9.13
CA ILE A 157 7.83 15.51 -7.74
C ILE A 157 7.51 17.00 -7.61
N VAL A 158 6.25 17.31 -7.27
CA VAL A 158 5.76 18.68 -7.06
C VAL A 158 5.86 19.05 -5.58
N LYS A 159 6.54 20.16 -5.29
CA LYS A 159 6.62 20.73 -3.94
C LYS A 159 5.42 21.63 -3.67
N ILE A 160 4.68 21.35 -2.60
CA ILE A 160 3.46 22.08 -2.23
C ILE A 160 3.61 22.55 -0.79
N VAL A 161 3.54 23.88 -0.61
CA VAL A 161 3.56 24.50 0.72
C VAL A 161 2.14 24.55 1.28
N THR A 162 1.96 24.09 2.53
CA THR A 162 0.67 24.09 3.24
C THR A 162 0.87 24.23 4.75
N ASP A 163 -0.21 24.49 5.48
CA ASP A 163 -0.20 24.65 6.93
C ASP A 163 0.17 23.33 7.65
N PRO A 164 0.99 23.39 8.70
CA PRO A 164 1.29 22.22 9.52
C PRO A 164 0.03 21.74 10.25
N TYR A 165 -0.08 20.41 10.43
CA TYR A 165 -1.17 19.80 11.21
C TYR A 165 -0.92 19.77 12.72
N LEU A 166 0.31 20.08 13.13
CA LEU A 166 0.69 20.26 14.52
C LEU A 166 0.82 21.74 14.83
N LYS A 167 0.37 22.13 16.03
CA LYS A 167 0.68 23.44 16.57
C LYS A 167 2.14 23.51 17.00
N GLU A 168 2.64 24.73 17.16
CA GLU A 168 3.99 24.95 17.70
C GLU A 168 4.17 24.26 19.05
N GLY A 169 5.25 23.50 19.20
CA GLY A 169 5.56 22.73 20.40
C GLY A 169 4.90 21.35 20.50
N GLU A 170 3.91 21.03 19.66
CA GLU A 170 3.33 19.68 19.62
C GLU A 170 4.29 18.67 18.96
N LYS A 171 4.25 17.43 19.46
CA LYS A 171 5.02 16.32 18.90
C LYS A 171 4.08 15.26 18.35
N GLU A 172 4.52 14.64 17.27
CA GLU A 172 3.85 13.48 16.72
C GLU A 172 3.83 12.34 17.74
N ILE A 173 2.69 11.67 17.83
CA ILE A 173 2.54 10.44 18.59
C ILE A 173 2.71 9.31 17.58
N PRO A 174 3.73 8.44 17.72
CA PRO A 174 3.94 7.42 16.71
C PRO A 174 2.85 6.35 16.75
N LEU A 175 2.59 5.74 15.60
CA LEU A 175 1.55 4.73 15.47
C LEU A 175 1.93 3.46 16.24
N PRO A 176 0.95 2.84 16.90
CA PRO A 176 1.13 1.56 17.57
C PRO A 176 1.33 0.43 16.54
N MET A 177 1.97 -0.67 16.96
CA MET A 177 2.08 -1.86 16.12
C MET A 177 0.69 -2.46 15.90
N TYR A 178 0.22 -2.57 14.67
CA TYR A 178 -0.99 -3.36 14.40
C TYR A 178 -0.64 -4.77 13.97
N VAL A 179 -1.37 -5.74 14.50
CA VAL A 179 -1.40 -7.11 14.02
C VAL A 179 -2.83 -7.37 13.58
N TYR A 180 -3.00 -7.77 12.32
CA TYR A 180 -4.30 -8.09 11.76
C TYR A 180 -4.41 -9.57 11.47
N VAL A 181 -5.53 -10.17 11.87
CA VAL A 181 -5.95 -11.45 11.28
C VAL A 181 -6.47 -11.15 9.87
N ALA A 182 -5.72 -11.60 8.86
CA ALA A 182 -6.14 -11.58 7.48
C ALA A 182 -6.80 -12.92 7.14
N SER A 183 -7.98 -12.85 6.51
CA SER A 183 -8.75 -14.03 6.12
C SER A 183 -9.16 -13.95 4.64
N ARG A 184 -9.36 -15.12 4.04
CA ARG A 184 -9.97 -15.25 2.71
C ARG A 184 -11.43 -14.80 2.71
N PHE A 185 -12.09 -14.95 3.86
CA PHE A 185 -13.48 -14.57 4.07
C PHE A 185 -13.55 -13.22 4.76
N ILE A 186 -14.57 -12.43 4.41
CA ILE A 186 -14.82 -11.16 5.10
C ILE A 186 -15.29 -11.49 6.52
N ILE A 187 -14.45 -11.18 7.52
CA ILE A 187 -14.82 -11.31 8.93
C ILE A 187 -15.69 -10.11 9.31
N LYS A 188 -17.01 -10.27 9.25
CA LYS A 188 -17.96 -9.19 9.61
C LYS A 188 -17.94 -8.93 11.12
N ALA A 189 -18.07 -7.68 11.54
CA ALA A 189 -18.34 -7.34 12.94
C ALA A 189 -19.84 -7.52 13.26
N PRO A 190 -20.23 -7.80 14.51
CA PRO A 190 -19.40 -7.99 15.71
C PRO A 190 -18.96 -9.44 15.98
N ASN A 191 -19.55 -10.44 15.32
CA ASN A 191 -19.33 -11.85 15.64
C ASN A 191 -18.09 -12.40 14.91
N LEU A 192 -17.04 -12.72 15.67
CA LEU A 192 -15.91 -13.50 15.19
C LEU A 192 -16.34 -14.96 15.01
N PRO A 193 -15.90 -15.68 13.97
CA PRO A 193 -16.04 -17.13 13.94
C PRO A 193 -15.36 -17.76 15.15
N LYS A 194 -15.90 -18.89 15.65
CA LYS A 194 -15.45 -19.52 16.91
C LYS A 194 -13.95 -19.79 16.94
N GLU A 195 -13.36 -20.12 15.79
CA GLU A 195 -11.92 -20.36 15.68
C GLU A 195 -11.04 -19.12 15.94
N TYR A 196 -11.63 -17.91 16.01
CA TYR A 196 -10.93 -16.66 16.30
C TYR A 196 -11.28 -16.07 17.69
N GLU A 197 -12.32 -16.57 18.37
CA GLU A 197 -12.81 -16.02 19.65
C GLU A 197 -11.77 -16.08 20.77
N ASN A 198 -10.92 -17.11 20.77
CA ASN A 198 -9.88 -17.34 21.78
C ASN A 198 -8.48 -16.87 21.33
N MET A 199 -8.38 -16.14 20.22
CA MET A 199 -7.09 -15.66 19.75
C MET A 199 -6.54 -14.53 20.61
N GLN A 200 -5.27 -14.66 20.97
CA GLN A 200 -4.56 -13.63 21.71
C GLN A 200 -3.10 -13.51 21.26
N ILE A 201 -2.54 -12.32 21.46
CA ILE A 201 -1.12 -12.02 21.26
C ILE A 201 -0.52 -11.66 22.60
N GLN A 202 0.54 -12.37 22.99
CA GLN A 202 1.40 -11.94 24.08
C GLN A 202 2.59 -11.16 23.53
N TYR A 203 2.74 -9.92 23.97
CA TYR A 203 3.89 -9.09 23.64
C TYR A 203 4.41 -8.40 24.89
N LYS A 204 5.69 -8.67 25.20
CA LYS A 204 6.28 -8.34 26.51
C LYS A 204 5.42 -8.94 27.63
N GLU A 205 5.09 -8.16 28.65
CA GLU A 205 4.30 -8.57 29.83
C GLU A 205 2.79 -8.39 29.63
N LYS A 206 2.32 -8.03 28.42
CA LYS A 206 0.92 -7.75 28.13
C LYS A 206 0.31 -8.80 27.19
N VAL A 207 -0.99 -9.05 27.38
CA VAL A 207 -1.82 -9.91 26.54
C VAL A 207 -2.85 -9.04 25.82
N TYR A 208 -2.97 -9.23 24.52
CA TYR A 208 -3.86 -8.48 23.62
C TYR A 208 -4.83 -9.47 22.98
N LYS A 209 -6.14 -9.26 23.17
CA LYS A 209 -7.17 -10.12 22.58
C LYS A 209 -7.71 -9.52 21.29
N LEU A 210 -8.14 -10.39 20.38
CA LEU A 210 -8.62 -9.97 19.07
C LEU A 210 -9.87 -9.08 19.19
N GLY A 211 -9.81 -7.88 18.59
CA GLY A 211 -10.94 -6.95 18.54
C GLY A 211 -11.20 -6.18 19.84
N GLU A 212 -10.38 -6.36 20.88
CA GLU A 212 -10.42 -5.51 22.06
C GLU A 212 -9.84 -4.12 21.74
N LYS A 213 -10.54 -3.08 22.19
CA LYS A 213 -10.04 -1.71 22.16
C LYS A 213 -8.78 -1.57 23.02
N PRO A 214 -7.94 -0.57 22.76
CA PRO A 214 -6.80 -0.28 23.63
C PRO A 214 -7.26 -0.18 25.09
N GLN A 215 -6.58 -0.88 25.97
CA GLN A 215 -6.93 -0.87 27.39
C GLN A 215 -6.43 0.42 28.05
N LYS A 216 -5.39 1.07 27.49
CA LYS A 216 -4.84 2.35 27.95
C LYS A 216 -4.30 3.21 26.81
N ASP A 217 -4.35 4.53 26.98
CA ASP A 217 -3.56 5.46 26.16
C ASP A 217 -2.06 5.11 26.28
N GLY A 218 -1.41 4.90 25.13
CA GLY A 218 0.00 4.46 25.05
C GLY A 218 0.21 2.96 24.85
N ASP A 219 -0.85 2.17 24.65
CA ASP A 219 -0.69 0.78 24.19
C ASP A 219 0.05 0.72 22.85
N LYS A 220 1.11 -0.10 22.82
CA LYS A 220 2.06 -0.19 21.71
C LYS A 220 1.71 -1.26 20.68
N LEU A 221 0.67 -2.05 20.92
CA LEU A 221 0.18 -3.12 20.05
C LEU A 221 -1.35 -3.08 19.97
N PHE A 222 -1.89 -3.23 18.77
CA PHE A 222 -3.29 -3.50 18.48
C PHE A 222 -3.43 -4.84 17.79
N PHE A 223 -4.42 -5.62 18.21
CA PHE A 223 -4.75 -6.89 17.57
C PHE A 223 -6.19 -6.84 17.09
N ASP A 224 -6.36 -6.77 15.77
CA ASP A 224 -7.67 -6.61 15.15
C ASP A 224 -7.81 -7.53 13.92
N LYS A 225 -8.97 -7.49 13.26
CA LYS A 225 -9.22 -8.17 12.00
C LYS A 225 -9.07 -7.23 10.82
N GLU A 226 -8.60 -7.75 9.70
CA GLU A 226 -8.62 -6.99 8.45
C GLU A 226 -10.01 -7.06 7.80
N ILE A 227 -10.57 -5.90 7.43
CA ILE A 227 -11.92 -5.79 6.81
C ILE A 227 -11.88 -6.13 5.30
N GLY A 228 -10.71 -6.38 4.71
CA GLY A 228 -10.53 -6.62 3.27
C GLY A 228 -10.32 -8.09 2.88
N LYS A 229 -10.69 -8.44 1.65
CA LYS A 229 -10.40 -9.77 1.07
C LYS A 229 -8.90 -9.91 0.80
N LEU A 230 -8.29 -10.99 1.30
CA LEU A 230 -6.98 -11.42 0.80
C LEU A 230 -7.17 -11.96 -0.62
N ILE A 231 -6.53 -11.33 -1.62
CA ILE A 231 -6.49 -11.91 -2.97
C ILE A 231 -5.71 -13.21 -2.82
N PRO A 232 -6.27 -14.36 -3.24
CA PRO A 232 -5.64 -15.65 -3.00
C PRO A 232 -4.32 -15.72 -3.78
N LEU A 233 -3.24 -15.37 -3.10
CA LEU A 233 -1.93 -15.90 -3.41
C LEU A 233 -2.07 -17.41 -3.13
N VAL A 234 -1.72 -18.21 -4.12
CA VAL A 234 -1.90 -19.67 -4.17
C VAL A 234 -1.39 -20.33 -2.87
N PHE A 235 -2.25 -20.59 -1.89
CA PHE A 235 -1.87 -21.20 -0.60
C PHE A 235 -3.01 -22.01 0.03
N GLU A 236 -2.69 -22.83 1.02
CA GLU A 236 -3.55 -23.83 1.65
C GLU A 236 -4.44 -23.20 2.75
N ASP A 237 -5.19 -24.03 3.49
CA ASP A 237 -5.97 -23.62 4.66
C ASP A 237 -5.02 -23.16 5.78
N CYS A 238 -4.81 -21.84 5.90
CA CYS A 238 -3.87 -21.23 6.84
C CYS A 238 -4.43 -19.95 7.46
N ILE A 239 -3.90 -19.55 8.62
CA ILE A 239 -4.17 -18.25 9.26
C ILE A 239 -3.09 -17.26 8.87
N TYR A 240 -3.50 -16.07 8.44
CA TYR A 240 -2.57 -15.03 8.01
C TYR A 240 -2.55 -13.89 9.02
N PHE A 241 -1.36 -13.51 9.46
CA PHE A 241 -1.14 -12.34 10.31
C PHE A 241 -0.41 -11.28 9.50
N LYS A 242 -1.08 -10.14 9.29
CA LYS A 242 -0.46 -8.96 8.70
C LYS A 242 0.02 -8.07 9.82
N PHE A 243 1.25 -7.62 9.73
CA PHE A 243 1.80 -6.72 10.72
C PHE A 243 1.99 -5.30 10.13
N GLY A 244 1.65 -4.27 10.89
CA GLY A 244 1.97 -2.86 10.63
C GLY A 244 0.74 -1.96 10.61
N PRO A 245 0.86 -0.62 10.79
CA PRO A 245 2.11 0.16 10.93
C PRO A 245 2.89 -0.14 12.21
N PHE A 246 4.19 0.19 12.25
CA PHE A 246 5.09 -0.05 13.39
C PHE A 246 5.71 1.25 13.90
N TYR A 247 5.88 1.31 15.22
CA TYR A 247 6.51 2.39 15.97
C TYR A 247 8.00 2.56 15.59
N PRO A 248 8.42 3.59 14.82
CA PRO A 248 9.78 3.69 14.31
C PRO A 248 10.82 4.15 15.34
N GLU A 249 10.40 4.69 16.49
CA GLU A 249 11.35 5.23 17.49
C GLU A 249 11.96 4.15 18.40
N ASN A 250 11.40 2.93 18.38
CA ASN A 250 12.11 1.78 18.90
C ASN A 250 12.64 1.05 17.67
N SER A 251 13.90 1.29 17.29
CA SER A 251 14.57 0.35 16.40
C SER A 251 14.53 -1.01 17.09
N VAL A 252 13.61 -1.87 16.66
CA VAL A 252 13.43 -3.22 17.19
C VAL A 252 14.14 -4.14 16.24
N THR A 253 15.19 -4.79 16.73
CA THR A 253 15.88 -5.86 16.01
C THR A 253 15.54 -7.16 16.72
N LYS A 254 14.96 -8.12 15.99
CA LYS A 254 14.57 -9.44 16.51
C LYS A 254 13.67 -9.37 17.75
N GLY A 255 12.69 -8.47 17.73
CA GLY A 255 11.60 -8.47 18.70
C GLY A 255 10.76 -9.73 18.55
N GLN A 256 10.15 -10.20 19.64
CA GLN A 256 9.34 -11.41 19.61
C GLN A 256 7.96 -11.16 20.23
N LEU A 257 6.96 -11.83 19.67
CA LEU A 257 5.61 -11.94 20.21
C LEU A 257 5.12 -13.38 20.07
N LYS A 258 4.17 -13.80 20.90
CA LYS A 258 3.56 -15.11 20.82
C LYS A 258 2.12 -14.96 20.38
N VAL A 259 1.75 -15.64 19.31
CA VAL A 259 0.37 -15.77 18.84
C VAL A 259 -0.18 -17.07 19.39
N GLU A 260 -1.32 -16.99 20.07
CA GLU A 260 -2.00 -18.15 20.63
C GLU A 260 -3.41 -18.27 20.04
N ASN A 261 -3.77 -19.48 19.60
CA ASN A 261 -5.11 -19.86 19.18
C ASN A 261 -5.46 -21.22 19.79
N GLY A 262 -6.21 -21.23 20.89
CA GLY A 262 -6.51 -22.47 21.62
C GLY A 262 -5.23 -23.16 22.11
N SER A 263 -5.00 -24.40 21.64
CA SER A 263 -3.78 -25.17 21.94
C SER A 263 -2.56 -24.76 21.11
N ASN A 264 -2.75 -24.05 20.00
CA ASN A 264 -1.67 -23.69 19.09
C ASN A 264 -0.98 -22.42 19.57
N LYS A 265 0.34 -22.50 19.74
CA LYS A 265 1.18 -21.37 20.16
C LYS A 265 2.36 -21.24 19.21
N ILE A 266 2.51 -20.08 18.59
CA ILE A 266 3.61 -19.81 17.67
C ILE A 266 4.29 -18.51 18.08
N ALA A 267 5.62 -18.57 18.22
CA ALA A 267 6.42 -17.38 18.38
C ALA A 267 6.67 -16.75 17.01
N VAL A 268 6.54 -15.43 16.94
CA VAL A 268 6.84 -14.64 15.74
C VAL A 268 7.99 -13.71 16.12
N GLU A 269 9.05 -13.76 15.32
CA GLU A 269 10.13 -12.77 15.39
C GLU A 269 9.88 -11.67 14.36
N PHE A 270 10.13 -10.43 14.74
CA PHE A 270 9.96 -9.26 13.88
C PHE A 270 11.09 -8.26 14.08
N SER A 271 11.43 -7.53 13.02
CA SER A 271 12.38 -6.42 13.07
C SER A 271 11.80 -5.21 12.36
N CYS A 272 11.95 -4.03 12.97
CA CYS A 272 11.49 -2.73 12.49
C CYS A 272 12.53 -1.68 12.86
N TYR A 273 13.27 -1.13 11.90
CA TYR A 273 14.31 -0.13 12.17
C TYR A 273 14.66 0.68 10.92
N TYR A 274 15.31 1.82 11.12
CA TYR A 274 16.02 2.52 10.05
C TYR A 274 17.45 2.00 10.01
N ASP A 275 17.95 1.64 8.82
CA ASP A 275 19.36 1.34 8.68
C ASP A 275 20.22 2.62 8.76
N LYS A 276 21.55 2.46 8.71
CA LYS A 276 22.51 3.57 8.66
C LYS A 276 22.26 4.54 7.49
N ASP A 277 21.68 4.03 6.41
CA ASP A 277 21.34 4.76 5.19
C ASP A 277 19.91 5.30 5.24
N GLY A 278 19.29 5.35 6.44
CA GLY A 278 17.96 5.90 6.74
C GLY A 278 16.81 5.25 5.98
N LYS A 279 17.03 4.04 5.45
CA LYS A 279 16.01 3.22 4.81
C LYS A 279 15.26 2.45 5.88
N PHE A 280 13.93 2.44 5.78
CA PHE A 280 13.08 1.66 6.69
C PHE A 280 13.12 0.17 6.32
N PHE A 281 13.50 -0.65 7.29
CA PHE A 281 13.47 -2.11 7.22
C PHE A 281 12.35 -2.64 8.10
N TYR A 282 11.55 -3.52 7.52
CA TYR A 282 10.47 -4.15 8.24
C TYR A 282 10.23 -5.60 7.79
N GLU A 283 10.26 -6.54 8.74
CA GLU A 283 10.07 -7.98 8.50
C GLU A 283 9.45 -8.67 9.72
N ALA A 284 8.73 -9.76 9.46
CA ALA A 284 8.20 -10.66 10.48
C ALA A 284 8.18 -12.09 9.94
N TYR A 285 8.49 -13.08 10.77
CA TYR A 285 8.47 -14.50 10.40
C TYR A 285 8.13 -15.39 11.60
N PRO A 286 7.47 -16.54 11.36
CA PRO A 286 7.22 -17.50 12.42
C PRO A 286 8.52 -18.20 12.80
N LEU A 287 8.77 -18.34 14.10
CA LEU A 287 9.80 -19.21 14.64
C LEU A 287 9.20 -20.62 14.70
N LEU A 288 9.23 -21.33 13.58
CA LEU A 288 8.85 -22.75 13.52
C LEU A 288 10.00 -23.60 14.08
N TYR A 289 9.66 -24.68 14.79
CA TYR A 289 10.60 -25.71 15.21
C TYR A 289 11.26 -26.30 13.95
N ASP A 290 12.55 -26.05 13.77
CA ASP A 290 13.44 -26.59 12.73
C ASP A 290 12.78 -26.87 11.37
N GLY A 291 12.42 -25.80 10.64
CA GLY A 291 11.72 -25.88 9.35
C GLY A 291 12.03 -24.71 8.41
N PRO A 292 11.65 -24.81 7.11
CA PRO A 292 12.33 -24.16 5.99
C PRO A 292 12.36 -22.63 6.05
N GLN A 293 13.42 -22.08 5.44
CA GLN A 293 13.77 -20.65 5.33
C GLN A 293 12.54 -19.73 5.14
N PRO A 294 12.49 -18.59 5.85
CA PRO A 294 11.35 -17.68 5.83
C PRO A 294 11.12 -17.12 4.42
N ARG A 295 9.95 -17.43 3.82
CA ARG A 295 9.47 -16.68 2.65
C ARG A 295 8.99 -15.32 3.14
N LYS A 296 9.68 -14.24 2.72
CA LYS A 296 9.23 -12.87 2.97
C LYS A 296 8.02 -12.57 2.08
N LEU A 297 6.83 -12.84 2.61
CA LEU A 297 5.58 -12.46 1.99
C LEU A 297 5.16 -11.11 2.53
N TYR A 298 4.66 -10.24 1.65
CA TYR A 298 4.09 -8.96 2.03
C TYR A 298 2.67 -8.88 1.48
N PHE A 299 1.74 -8.36 2.28
CA PHE A 299 0.37 -8.09 1.85
C PHE A 299 -0.03 -6.71 2.31
N LYS A 300 -0.55 -5.88 1.39
CA LYS A 300 -1.04 -4.53 1.70
C LYS A 300 -0.07 -3.79 2.63
N ASN A 301 1.23 -3.90 2.31
CA ASN A 301 2.31 -3.08 2.86
C ASN A 301 2.81 -3.46 4.27
N GLY A 302 2.47 -4.66 4.74
CA GLY A 302 3.07 -5.31 5.92
C GLY A 302 3.57 -6.73 5.59
N PRO A 303 4.57 -7.26 6.32
CA PRO A 303 4.96 -8.65 6.22
C PRO A 303 3.77 -9.50 6.67
N LEU A 304 3.55 -10.54 5.88
CA LEU A 304 2.51 -11.51 6.07
C LEU A 304 3.16 -12.74 6.70
N VAL A 305 2.76 -13.05 7.92
CA VAL A 305 3.14 -14.29 8.60
C VAL A 305 2.03 -15.30 8.38
N ILE A 306 2.38 -16.45 7.82
CA ILE A 306 1.44 -17.56 7.62
C ILE A 306 1.65 -18.54 8.77
N LEU A 307 0.56 -18.82 9.49
CA LEU A 307 0.52 -19.89 10.47
C LEU A 307 -0.32 -21.05 9.91
N PRO A 308 0.15 -22.30 10.01
CA PRO A 308 -0.72 -23.44 9.77
C PRO A 308 -1.90 -23.39 10.76
N LEU A 309 -3.08 -23.81 10.30
CA LEU A 309 -4.26 -24.00 11.16
C LEU A 309 -4.02 -25.12 12.18
#